data_AF-A0A330HXH2-F1
#
_entry.id   AF-A0A330HXH2-F1
#
_cell.length_a   1.000
_cell.length_b   1.000
_cell.length_c   1.000
_cell.angle_alpha   90.00
_cell.angle_beta   90.00
_cell.angle_gamma   90.00
#
_symmetry.space_group_name_H-M   'P 1'
#
loop_
_entity.id
_entity.type
_entity.pdbx_description
1 polymer ?
#
loop_
_entity_poly.entity_id
_entity_poly.type
_entity_poly.pdbx_seq_one_letter_code
_entity_poly.pdbx_strand_id
1 'polypeptide(L)'
;MKNMVRISWKVIVPAATLILAAGLSSIHAAAQSTGETPGGDSVSLLTGWPLAIVTAVATTVGTIAVTYFNHRLTVGRDSNEERAKHATYVATRVVCILDPFVLHCVDVIHDQGEYIDGELTPQVDAPGLEFPADLDWKTMDAALMYRTLSLPNEIAAADSKISAFAEHSGPPNWDEVWEERRYQYGRVGLYALDLAADLRKRYGLAQPDYSRWNPRDTLDIAYTAEDAKRKKVSGASRT
;
A
#
# COMPACT_ATOMS: atom_id res chain seq x y z
N MET A 1 1.31 14.27 27.95
CA MET A 1 1.31 13.03 28.76
C MET A 1 1.95 11.93 27.93
N LYS A 2 3.23 11.60 28.18
CA LYS A 2 3.97 10.55 27.47
C LYS A 2 3.95 9.29 28.33
N ASN A 3 3.25 8.25 27.85
CA ASN A 3 3.23 6.94 28.50
C ASN A 3 4.59 6.27 28.33
N MET A 4 5.30 6.18 29.45
CA MET A 4 6.60 5.53 29.56
C MET A 4 6.35 4.05 29.81
N VAL A 5 6.56 3.21 28.80
CA VAL A 5 6.50 1.75 28.93
C VAL A 5 7.69 1.32 29.80
N ARG A 6 7.40 0.93 31.05
CA ARG A 6 8.36 0.28 31.95
C ARG A 6 8.68 -1.10 31.40
N ILE A 7 9.78 -1.22 30.67
CA ILE A 7 10.34 -2.52 30.27
C ILE A 7 10.89 -3.18 31.54
N SER A 8 10.24 -4.26 31.98
CA SER A 8 10.67 -5.08 33.11
C SER A 8 11.96 -5.81 32.75
N TRP A 9 13.07 -5.47 33.39
CA TRP A 9 14.40 -6.06 33.20
C TRP A 9 14.53 -7.52 33.65
N LYS A 10 13.45 -8.20 34.04
CA LYS A 10 13.50 -9.54 34.64
C LYS A 10 13.50 -10.73 33.66
N VAL A 11 13.52 -10.52 32.34
CA VAL A 11 13.41 -11.63 31.36
C VAL A 11 14.65 -11.82 30.48
N ILE A 12 15.77 -11.15 30.78
CA ILE A 12 17.03 -11.41 30.09
C ILE A 12 17.99 -12.06 31.08
N VAL A 13 17.72 -13.33 31.39
CA VAL A 13 18.76 -14.26 31.85
C VAL A 13 19.01 -15.20 30.68
N PRO A 14 19.93 -14.88 29.75
CA PRO A 14 20.39 -15.88 28.82
C PRO A 14 21.19 -16.89 29.63
N ALA A 15 21.12 -18.16 29.22
CA ALA A 15 21.81 -19.31 29.79
C ALA A 15 23.34 -19.24 29.65
N ALA A 16 23.95 -18.11 30.03
CA ALA A 16 25.39 -17.89 30.07
C ALA A 16 25.99 -18.15 31.47
N THR A 17 25.17 -18.37 32.49
CA THR A 17 25.61 -18.65 33.87
C THR A 17 26.22 -20.04 34.06
N LEU A 18 26.13 -20.94 33.07
CA LEU A 18 26.69 -22.30 33.17
C LEU A 18 28.11 -22.44 32.58
N ILE A 19 28.62 -21.44 31.84
CA ILE A 19 29.99 -21.49 31.29
C ILE A 19 31.01 -20.86 32.26
N LEU A 20 30.58 -20.03 33.21
CA LEU A 20 31.51 -19.41 34.18
C LEU A 20 31.98 -20.38 35.29
N ALA A 21 31.25 -21.45 35.57
CA ALA A 21 31.60 -22.39 36.65
C ALA A 21 32.67 -23.43 36.24
N ALA A 22 32.85 -23.70 34.94
CA ALA A 22 33.84 -24.67 34.48
C ALA A 22 35.23 -24.06 34.24
N GLY A 23 35.32 -22.74 34.03
CA GLY A 23 36.59 -22.04 33.81
C GLY A 23 37.32 -21.61 35.08
N LEU A 24 36.60 -21.37 36.19
CA LEU A 24 37.22 -20.88 37.43
C LEU A 24 38.00 -21.97 38.19
N SER A 25 37.64 -23.24 38.05
CA SER A 25 38.32 -24.36 38.72
C SER A 25 39.74 -24.58 38.22
N SER A 26 40.02 -24.23 36.96
CA SER A 26 41.35 -24.36 36.35
C SER A 26 42.25 -23.14 36.61
N ILE A 27 41.67 -21.98 36.93
CA ILE A 27 42.41 -20.75 37.21
C ILE A 27 43.04 -20.77 38.61
N HIS A 28 42.40 -21.45 39.58
CA HIS A 28 42.93 -21.55 40.94
C HIS A 28 44.11 -22.54 41.07
N ALA A 29 44.23 -23.51 40.17
CA ALA A 29 45.32 -24.49 40.20
C ALA A 29 46.65 -23.96 39.64
N ALA A 30 46.61 -22.95 38.76
CA ALA A 30 47.82 -22.39 38.14
C ALA A 30 48.50 -21.27 38.97
N ALA A 31 47.82 -20.74 40.00
CA ALA A 31 48.31 -19.62 40.79
C ALA A 31 49.29 -20.01 41.92
N GLN A 32 49.54 -21.30 42.17
CA GLN A 32 50.35 -21.76 43.31
C GLN A 32 51.75 -22.30 42.92
N SER A 33 52.15 -22.29 41.65
CA SER A 33 53.44 -22.86 41.25
C SER A 33 54.26 -21.95 40.35
N THR A 34 54.82 -20.87 40.87
CA THR A 34 56.07 -20.30 40.32
C THR A 34 56.76 -19.43 41.36
N GLY A 35 57.90 -19.92 41.85
CA GLY A 35 58.88 -19.16 42.62
C GLY A 35 59.65 -18.15 41.77
N GLU A 36 60.41 -17.31 42.48
CA GLU A 36 61.18 -16.12 42.07
C GLU A 36 62.01 -16.21 40.77
N THR A 37 62.19 -15.08 40.09
CA THR A 37 63.50 -14.40 39.93
C THR A 37 63.34 -12.98 39.33
N PRO A 38 64.27 -12.05 39.60
CA PRO A 38 64.20 -10.65 39.20
C PRO A 38 64.93 -10.37 37.87
N GLY A 39 64.32 -9.61 36.97
CA GLY A 39 64.99 -9.04 35.81
C GLY A 39 64.21 -9.17 34.50
N GLY A 40 63.81 -8.03 33.94
CA GLY A 40 63.27 -7.95 32.57
C GLY A 40 61.81 -7.50 32.48
N ASP A 41 61.49 -6.34 33.05
CA ASP A 41 60.18 -5.71 32.93
C ASP A 41 59.96 -5.19 31.51
N SER A 42 59.46 -6.03 30.61
CA SER A 42 58.79 -5.54 29.37
C SER A 42 57.96 -6.57 28.59
N VAL A 43 57.95 -7.87 28.92
CA VAL A 43 57.34 -8.88 28.02
C VAL A 43 56.04 -9.54 28.54
N SER A 44 55.62 -9.31 29.79
CA SER A 44 54.59 -10.14 30.46
C SER A 44 53.12 -9.71 30.27
N LEU A 45 52.81 -8.78 29.36
CA LEU A 45 51.41 -8.38 29.08
C LEU A 45 50.71 -9.28 28.05
N LEU A 46 51.47 -10.11 27.31
CA LEU A 46 50.95 -10.90 26.19
C LEU A 46 50.98 -12.42 26.40
N THR A 47 51.46 -12.92 27.54
CA THR A 47 51.56 -14.36 27.82
C THR A 47 51.09 -14.68 29.24
N GLY A 48 50.03 -15.49 29.37
CA GLY A 48 49.50 -15.96 30.66
C GLY A 48 48.03 -15.62 30.93
N TRP A 49 47.63 -15.61 32.22
CA TRP A 49 46.25 -15.36 32.67
C TRP A 49 45.66 -13.98 32.32
N PRO A 50 46.42 -12.86 32.19
CA PRO A 50 45.86 -11.57 31.76
C PRO A 50 45.33 -11.62 30.32
N LEU A 51 45.98 -12.39 29.44
CA LEU A 51 45.52 -12.59 28.06
C LEU A 51 44.15 -13.28 28.02
N ALA A 52 43.90 -14.26 28.90
CA ALA A 52 42.62 -14.96 28.97
C ALA A 52 41.45 -14.03 29.36
N ILE A 53 41.71 -13.02 30.20
CA ILE A 53 40.71 -12.01 30.57
C ILE A 53 40.41 -11.10 29.37
N VAL A 54 41.45 -10.64 28.66
CA VAL A 54 41.29 -9.75 27.50
C VAL A 54 40.51 -10.46 26.38
N THR A 55 40.79 -11.73 26.11
CA THR A 55 40.07 -12.48 25.06
C THR A 55 38.62 -12.77 25.44
N ALA A 56 38.33 -13.04 26.73
CA ALA A 56 36.96 -13.20 27.23
C ALA A 56 36.13 -11.91 27.14
N VAL A 57 36.73 -10.75 27.45
CA VAL A 57 36.08 -9.45 27.30
C VAL A 57 35.88 -9.10 25.82
N ALA A 58 36.88 -9.36 24.98
CA ALA A 58 36.77 -9.10 23.54
C ALA A 58 35.65 -9.93 22.88
N THR A 59 35.52 -11.22 23.24
CA THR A 59 34.47 -12.09 22.72
C THR A 59 33.07 -11.69 23.19
N THR A 60 32.91 -11.30 24.46
CA THR A 60 31.61 -10.85 24.99
C THR A 60 31.19 -9.51 24.38
N VAL A 61 32.10 -8.53 24.30
CA VAL A 61 31.84 -7.24 23.66
C VAL A 61 31.51 -7.41 22.17
N GLY A 62 32.28 -8.23 21.45
CA GLY A 62 32.00 -8.56 20.05
C GLY A 62 30.60 -9.16 19.85
N THR A 63 30.21 -10.09 20.73
CA THR A 63 28.88 -10.72 20.68
C THR A 63 27.75 -9.71 20.90
N ILE A 64 27.89 -8.82 21.89
CA ILE A 64 26.88 -7.79 22.20
C ILE A 64 26.76 -6.80 21.03
N ALA A 65 27.89 -6.38 20.45
CA ALA A 65 27.88 -5.45 19.31
C ALA A 65 27.19 -6.05 18.08
N VAL A 66 27.53 -7.29 17.71
CA VAL A 66 26.93 -7.99 16.56
C VAL A 66 25.44 -8.25 16.79
N THR A 67 25.04 -8.69 17.98
CA THR A 67 23.62 -8.96 18.29
C THR A 67 22.78 -7.67 18.30
N TYR A 68 23.28 -6.58 18.89
CA TYR A 68 22.61 -5.28 18.83
C TYR A 68 22.45 -4.78 17.39
N PHE A 69 23.52 -4.87 16.58
CA PHE A 69 23.50 -4.45 15.19
C PHE A 69 22.52 -5.28 14.35
N ASN A 70 22.57 -6.62 14.47
CA ASN A 70 21.64 -7.53 13.81
C ASN A 70 20.20 -7.27 14.23
N HIS A 71 19.91 -7.17 15.53
CA HIS A 71 18.56 -6.90 16.03
C HIS A 71 18.00 -5.58 15.45
N ARG A 72 18.83 -4.53 15.41
CA ARG A 72 18.41 -3.23 14.86
C ARG A 72 18.10 -3.32 13.36
N LEU A 73 18.88 -4.07 12.59
CA LEU A 73 18.61 -4.31 11.18
C LEU A 73 17.34 -5.16 10.98
N THR A 74 17.18 -6.23 11.76
CA THR A 74 16.02 -7.13 11.70
C THR A 74 14.72 -6.40 12.01
N VAL A 75 14.64 -5.66 13.13
CA VAL A 75 13.43 -4.91 13.50
C VAL A 75 13.05 -3.89 12.42
N GLY A 76 14.05 -3.20 11.84
CA GLY A 76 13.82 -2.28 10.73
C GLY A 76 13.26 -2.96 9.50
N ARG A 77 13.88 -4.06 9.06
CA ARG A 77 13.47 -4.84 7.89
C ARG A 77 12.06 -5.42 8.07
N ASP A 78 11.81 -6.05 9.21
CA ASP A 78 10.54 -6.70 9.50
C ASP A 78 9.40 -5.66 9.56
N SER A 79 9.64 -4.48 10.17
CA SER A 79 8.63 -3.41 10.19
C SER A 79 8.25 -2.88 8.81
N ASN A 80 9.22 -2.80 7.89
CA ASN A 80 8.97 -2.35 6.53
C ASN A 80 8.29 -3.44 5.69
N GLU A 81 8.68 -4.70 5.88
CA GLU A 81 8.08 -5.85 5.22
C GLU A 81 6.60 -5.99 5.58
N GLU A 82 6.26 -5.88 6.87
CA GLU A 82 4.85 -5.89 7.32
C GLU A 82 4.07 -4.69 6.75
N ARG A 83 4.65 -3.49 6.77
CA ARG A 83 4.01 -2.30 6.19
C ARG A 83 3.76 -2.47 4.68
N ALA A 84 4.69 -3.08 3.95
CA ALA A 84 4.54 -3.37 2.53
C ALA A 84 3.42 -4.38 2.28
N LYS A 85 3.35 -5.48 3.05
CA LYS A 85 2.26 -6.47 2.98
C LYS A 85 0.90 -5.82 3.23
N HIS A 86 0.80 -4.97 4.25
CA HIS A 86 -0.42 -4.21 4.54
C HIS A 86 -0.81 -3.27 3.38
N ALA A 87 0.15 -2.56 2.79
CA ALA A 87 -0.11 -1.68 1.65
C ALA A 87 -0.61 -2.46 0.43
N THR A 88 0.01 -3.62 0.13
CA THR A 88 -0.43 -4.53 -0.94
C THR A 88 -1.85 -5.02 -0.67
N TYR A 89 -2.16 -5.45 0.56
CA TYR A 89 -3.51 -5.89 0.94
C TYR A 89 -4.58 -4.80 0.71
N VAL A 90 -4.32 -3.58 1.16
CA VAL A 90 -5.24 -2.44 0.94
C VAL A 90 -5.42 -2.16 -0.55
N ALA A 91 -4.32 -2.12 -1.32
CA ALA A 91 -4.38 -1.91 -2.76
C ALA A 91 -5.15 -3.02 -3.49
N THR A 92 -4.97 -4.29 -3.11
CA THR A 92 -5.72 -5.42 -3.66
C THR A 92 -7.21 -5.26 -3.43
N ARG A 93 -7.63 -4.91 -2.19
CA ARG A 93 -9.06 -4.68 -1.89
C ARG A 93 -9.64 -3.53 -2.70
N VAL A 94 -8.92 -2.42 -2.82
CA VAL A 94 -9.36 -1.28 -3.63
C VAL A 94 -9.51 -1.69 -5.09
N VAL A 95 -8.54 -2.39 -5.66
CA VAL A 95 -8.61 -2.88 -7.04
C VAL A 95 -9.82 -3.79 -7.26
N CYS A 96 -10.09 -4.72 -6.33
CA CYS A 96 -11.27 -5.59 -6.40
C CYS A 96 -12.62 -4.85 -6.28
N ILE A 97 -12.62 -3.59 -5.81
CA ILE A 97 -13.80 -2.71 -5.81
C ILE A 97 -13.86 -1.90 -7.12
N LEU A 98 -12.72 -1.46 -7.62
CA LEU A 98 -12.64 -0.65 -8.84
C LEU A 98 -12.99 -1.47 -10.10
N ASP A 99 -12.56 -2.73 -10.22
CA ASP A 99 -12.82 -3.48 -11.46
C ASP A 99 -14.32 -3.71 -11.72
N PRO A 100 -15.13 -4.17 -10.75
CA PRO A 100 -16.57 -4.29 -10.97
C PRO A 100 -17.23 -2.94 -11.26
N PHE A 101 -16.77 -1.86 -10.63
CA PHE A 101 -17.26 -0.51 -10.92
C PHE A 101 -16.99 -0.11 -12.38
N VAL A 102 -15.79 -0.38 -12.90
CA VAL A 102 -15.45 -0.12 -14.31
C VAL A 102 -16.36 -0.90 -15.26
N LEU A 103 -16.63 -2.18 -14.97
CA LEU A 103 -17.55 -2.98 -15.77
C LEU A 103 -18.98 -2.43 -15.71
N HIS A 104 -19.43 -1.97 -14.55
CA HIS A 104 -20.74 -1.36 -14.42
C HIS A 104 -20.84 -0.04 -15.23
N CYS A 105 -19.77 0.77 -15.29
CA CYS A 105 -19.72 1.92 -16.19
C CYS A 105 -19.83 1.52 -17.67
N VAL A 106 -19.26 0.38 -18.06
CA VAL A 106 -19.41 -0.17 -19.41
C VAL A 106 -20.86 -0.56 -19.68
N ASP A 107 -21.53 -1.22 -18.74
CA ASP A 107 -22.94 -1.62 -18.89
C ASP A 107 -23.83 -0.38 -19.08
N VAL A 108 -23.59 0.67 -18.30
CA VAL A 108 -24.29 1.96 -18.40
C VAL A 108 -24.10 2.63 -19.76
N ILE A 109 -22.91 2.53 -20.35
CA ILE A 109 -22.64 3.11 -21.67
C ILE A 109 -23.40 2.37 -22.78
N HIS A 110 -23.55 1.05 -22.63
CA HIS A 110 -24.28 0.23 -23.57
C HIS A 110 -25.79 0.24 -23.35
N ASP A 111 -26.27 0.78 -22.24
CA ASP A 111 -27.69 0.91 -21.93
C ASP A 111 -28.42 1.73 -23.01
N GLN A 112 -29.39 1.09 -23.66
CA GLN A 112 -30.26 1.70 -24.66
C GLN A 112 -31.62 2.09 -24.09
N GLY A 113 -31.87 1.78 -22.81
CA GLY A 113 -33.15 1.98 -22.16
C GLY A 113 -34.26 1.06 -22.68
N GLU A 114 -35.42 1.16 -22.04
CA GLU A 114 -36.65 0.49 -22.41
C GLU A 114 -37.81 1.47 -22.34
N TYR A 115 -38.74 1.38 -23.29
CA TYR A 115 -39.95 2.21 -23.26
C TYR A 115 -40.96 1.63 -22.27
N ILE A 116 -41.19 2.36 -21.18
CA ILE A 116 -42.20 2.06 -20.16
C ILE A 116 -43.20 3.21 -20.18
N ASP A 117 -44.49 2.90 -20.33
CA ASP A 117 -45.57 3.90 -20.41
C ASP A 117 -45.36 5.03 -21.44
N GLY A 118 -44.62 4.73 -22.53
CA GLY A 118 -44.33 5.68 -23.61
C GLY A 118 -43.10 6.56 -23.36
N GLU A 119 -42.34 6.29 -22.30
CA GLU A 119 -41.14 7.04 -21.92
C GLU A 119 -39.91 6.12 -21.86
N LEU A 120 -38.79 6.58 -22.40
CA LEU A 120 -37.54 5.82 -22.40
C LEU A 120 -36.90 5.86 -20.99
N THR A 121 -36.81 4.69 -20.35
CA THR A 121 -36.33 4.52 -18.97
C THR A 121 -35.01 3.72 -18.94
N PRO A 122 -34.05 4.05 -18.06
CA PRO A 122 -32.83 3.25 -17.84
C PRO A 122 -33.10 1.79 -17.48
N GLN A 123 -32.40 0.87 -18.14
CA GLN A 123 -32.39 -0.55 -17.74
C GLN A 123 -31.24 -0.87 -16.79
N VAL A 124 -30.16 -0.08 -16.84
CA VAL A 124 -29.00 -0.22 -15.97
C VAL A 124 -29.03 0.92 -14.96
N ASP A 125 -28.85 0.63 -13.68
CA ASP A 125 -28.80 1.65 -12.64
C ASP A 125 -27.52 2.51 -12.71
N ALA A 126 -27.50 3.63 -11.97
CA ALA A 126 -26.29 4.40 -11.79
C ALA A 126 -25.22 3.57 -11.03
N PRO A 127 -23.95 3.57 -11.48
CA PRO A 127 -22.89 2.83 -10.82
C PRO A 127 -22.47 3.54 -9.53
N GLY A 128 -22.78 2.91 -8.39
CA GLY A 128 -22.32 3.33 -7.08
C GLY A 128 -20.94 2.75 -6.73
N LEU A 129 -20.20 3.44 -5.87
CA LEU A 129 -18.95 2.94 -5.31
C LEU A 129 -18.80 3.39 -3.86
N GLU A 130 -18.57 2.42 -2.98
CA GLU A 130 -18.29 2.65 -1.57
C GLU A 130 -17.08 1.84 -1.13
N PHE A 131 -16.22 2.47 -0.31
CA PHE A 131 -15.08 1.79 0.28
C PHE A 131 -15.39 1.33 1.71
N PRO A 132 -15.00 0.11 2.08
CA PRO A 132 -15.13 -0.37 3.45
C PRO A 132 -14.42 0.53 4.47
N ALA A 133 -15.09 0.82 5.58
CA ALA A 133 -14.57 1.69 6.64
C ALA A 133 -13.35 1.11 7.37
N ASP A 134 -13.10 -0.20 7.24
CA ASP A 134 -11.99 -0.92 7.87
C ASP A 134 -10.68 -0.85 7.07
N LEU A 135 -10.67 -0.24 5.88
CA LEU A 135 -9.45 -0.05 5.10
C LEU A 135 -8.48 0.93 5.79
N ASP A 136 -7.27 0.46 6.10
CA ASP A 136 -6.21 1.32 6.62
C ASP A 136 -5.48 2.05 5.50
N TRP A 137 -5.93 3.27 5.22
CA TRP A 137 -5.37 4.12 4.16
C TRP A 137 -3.90 4.53 4.40
N LYS A 138 -3.40 4.46 5.65
CA LYS A 138 -2.08 5.03 6.04
C LYS A 138 -0.87 4.31 5.43
N THR A 139 -1.06 3.07 4.98
CA THR A 139 -0.01 2.29 4.33
C THR A 139 0.02 2.51 2.82
N MET A 140 -1.04 3.09 2.23
CA MET A 140 -1.10 3.37 0.81
C MET A 140 -0.27 4.62 0.43
N ASP A 141 0.18 4.66 -0.82
CA ASP A 141 0.84 5.80 -1.44
C ASP A 141 -0.10 7.01 -1.43
N ALA A 142 0.41 8.15 -0.98
CA ALA A 142 -0.43 9.31 -0.72
C ALA A 142 -1.16 9.83 -1.97
N ALA A 143 -0.54 9.74 -3.15
CA ALA A 143 -1.16 10.20 -4.39
C ALA A 143 -2.28 9.26 -4.84
N LEU A 144 -2.04 7.94 -4.77
CA LEU A 144 -3.06 6.94 -5.08
C LEU A 144 -4.19 6.93 -4.06
N MET A 145 -3.88 7.15 -2.78
CA MET A 145 -4.86 7.30 -1.71
C MET A 145 -5.80 8.48 -1.97
N TYR A 146 -5.24 9.66 -2.29
CA TYR A 146 -6.06 10.83 -2.61
C TYR A 146 -7.00 10.56 -3.79
N ARG A 147 -6.47 10.02 -4.90
CA ARG A 147 -7.25 9.68 -6.09
C ARG A 147 -8.36 8.67 -5.79
N THR A 148 -8.06 7.66 -4.97
CA THR A 148 -9.04 6.65 -4.55
C THR A 148 -10.15 7.28 -3.73
N LEU A 149 -9.80 8.07 -2.72
CA LEU A 149 -10.78 8.69 -1.82
C LEU A 149 -11.56 9.85 -2.47
N SER A 150 -11.06 10.44 -3.56
CA SER A 150 -11.79 11.43 -4.35
C SER A 150 -12.79 10.81 -5.33
N LEU A 151 -12.66 9.52 -5.67
CA LEU A 151 -13.51 8.87 -6.67
C LEU A 151 -15.02 8.96 -6.38
N PRO A 152 -15.51 8.77 -5.13
CA PRO A 152 -16.93 8.96 -4.83
C PRO A 152 -17.43 10.38 -5.13
N ASN A 153 -16.58 11.40 -4.96
CA ASN A 153 -16.92 12.78 -5.30
C ASN A 153 -17.02 12.99 -6.82
N GLU A 154 -16.16 12.32 -7.60
CA GLU A 154 -16.22 12.36 -9.07
C GLU A 154 -17.49 11.68 -9.60
N ILE A 155 -17.93 10.59 -8.96
CA ILE A 155 -19.21 9.92 -9.26
C ILE A 155 -20.38 10.87 -8.94
N ALA A 156 -20.42 11.45 -7.74
CA ALA A 156 -21.48 12.39 -7.37
C ALA A 156 -21.52 13.62 -8.29
N ALA A 157 -20.36 14.11 -8.74
CA ALA A 157 -20.28 15.21 -9.71
C ALA A 157 -20.77 14.81 -11.11
N ALA A 158 -20.57 13.54 -11.52
CA ALA A 158 -21.15 12.99 -12.74
C ALA A 158 -22.68 12.93 -12.64
N ASP A 159 -23.20 12.35 -11.55
CA ASP A 159 -24.65 12.22 -11.31
C ASP A 159 -25.36 13.58 -11.29
N SER A 160 -24.74 14.56 -10.62
CA SER A 160 -25.25 15.93 -10.58
C SER A 160 -25.32 16.57 -11.96
N LYS A 161 -24.35 16.33 -12.84
CA LYS A 161 -24.37 16.84 -14.22
C LYS A 161 -25.45 16.18 -15.05
N ILE A 162 -25.59 14.85 -14.97
CA ILE A 162 -26.64 14.11 -15.67
C ILE A 162 -28.02 14.64 -15.25
N SER A 163 -28.21 14.84 -13.94
CA SER A 163 -29.46 15.38 -13.39
C SER A 163 -29.75 16.80 -13.90
N ALA A 164 -28.74 17.64 -14.05
CA ALA A 164 -28.93 19.00 -14.58
C ALA A 164 -29.42 19.00 -16.04
N PHE A 165 -29.01 18.03 -16.86
CA PHE A 165 -29.56 17.88 -18.23
C PHE A 165 -31.01 17.41 -18.23
N ALA A 166 -31.45 16.66 -17.22
CA ALA A 166 -32.85 16.25 -17.09
C ALA A 166 -33.78 17.46 -16.84
N GLU A 167 -33.27 18.59 -16.35
CA GLU A 167 -34.06 19.83 -16.21
C GLU A 167 -34.33 20.53 -17.56
N HIS A 168 -33.60 20.17 -18.61
CA HIS A 168 -33.68 20.81 -19.93
C HIS A 168 -34.11 19.85 -21.04
N SER A 169 -34.17 18.55 -20.72
CA SER A 169 -34.67 17.50 -21.59
C SER A 169 -36.09 17.07 -21.19
N GLY A 170 -36.73 16.25 -22.02
CA GLY A 170 -38.10 15.81 -21.76
C GLY A 170 -38.50 14.58 -22.58
N PRO A 171 -39.65 13.98 -22.25
CA PRO A 171 -40.15 12.79 -22.92
C PRO A 171 -40.45 13.05 -24.40
N PRO A 172 -40.42 12.00 -25.25
CA PRO A 172 -40.32 10.59 -24.87
C PRO A 172 -38.88 10.03 -24.79
N ASN A 173 -37.89 10.70 -25.40
CA ASN A 173 -36.58 10.10 -25.65
C ASN A 173 -35.48 10.52 -24.67
N TRP A 174 -35.58 11.69 -24.03
CA TRP A 174 -34.55 12.20 -23.10
C TRP A 174 -33.13 12.26 -23.69
N ASP A 175 -33.00 12.51 -25.00
CA ASP A 175 -31.75 12.30 -25.77
C ASP A 175 -30.51 12.93 -25.11
N GLU A 176 -30.63 14.15 -24.61
CA GLU A 176 -29.54 14.88 -23.94
C GLU A 176 -29.08 14.21 -22.63
N VAL A 177 -30.01 13.67 -21.86
CA VAL A 177 -29.70 12.93 -20.61
C VAL A 177 -28.94 11.66 -20.95
N TRP A 178 -29.33 10.94 -22.00
CA TRP A 178 -28.65 9.71 -22.40
C TRP A 178 -27.25 9.96 -22.94
N GLU A 179 -27.06 11.02 -23.74
CA GLU A 179 -25.74 11.44 -24.20
C GLU A 179 -24.85 11.85 -23.02
N GLU A 180 -25.37 12.65 -22.08
CA GLU A 180 -24.63 13.06 -20.89
C GLU A 180 -24.28 11.87 -20.00
N ARG A 181 -25.23 10.93 -19.82
CA ARG A 181 -25.04 9.71 -19.04
C ARG A 181 -23.87 8.87 -19.55
N ARG A 182 -23.84 8.58 -20.86
CA ARG A 182 -22.74 7.84 -21.50
C ARG A 182 -21.41 8.58 -21.36
N TYR A 183 -21.42 9.89 -21.56
CA TYR A 183 -20.22 10.71 -21.45
C TYR A 183 -19.64 10.73 -20.03
N GLN A 184 -20.47 10.98 -19.02
CA GLN A 184 -20.04 11.11 -17.64
C GLN A 184 -19.53 9.78 -17.07
N TYR A 185 -20.25 8.68 -17.29
CA TYR A 185 -19.81 7.37 -16.81
C TYR A 185 -18.67 6.78 -17.64
N GLY A 186 -18.55 7.12 -18.93
CA GLY A 186 -17.33 6.85 -19.71
C GLY A 186 -16.10 7.50 -19.10
N ARG A 187 -16.21 8.79 -18.74
CA ARG A 187 -15.12 9.54 -18.10
C ARG A 187 -14.73 8.97 -16.73
N VAL A 188 -15.71 8.73 -15.85
CA VAL A 188 -15.42 8.22 -14.50
C VAL A 188 -14.95 6.76 -14.54
N GLY A 189 -15.47 5.95 -15.46
CA GLY A 189 -14.99 4.59 -15.72
C GLY A 189 -13.54 4.56 -16.18
N LEU A 190 -13.13 5.43 -17.11
CA LEU A 190 -11.72 5.58 -17.52
C LEU A 190 -10.82 5.97 -16.35
N TYR A 191 -11.28 6.92 -15.52
CA TYR A 191 -10.52 7.35 -14.35
C TYR A 191 -10.32 6.21 -13.34
N ALA A 192 -11.36 5.42 -13.07
CA ALA A 192 -11.28 4.26 -12.18
C ALA A 192 -10.39 3.15 -12.77
N LEU A 193 -10.46 2.92 -14.09
CA LEU A 193 -9.61 1.96 -14.80
C LEU A 193 -8.12 2.36 -14.72
N ASP A 194 -7.81 3.64 -14.95
CA ASP A 194 -6.45 4.18 -14.80
C ASP A 194 -5.94 4.04 -13.35
N LEU A 195 -6.79 4.38 -12.38
CA LEU A 195 -6.47 4.24 -10.95
C LEU A 195 -6.17 2.78 -10.58
N ALA A 196 -6.99 1.83 -11.06
CA ALA A 196 -6.78 0.41 -10.80
C ALA A 196 -5.48 -0.09 -11.44
N ALA A 197 -5.15 0.34 -12.67
CA ALA A 197 -3.90 0.00 -13.34
C ALA A 197 -2.68 0.55 -12.58
N ASP A 198 -2.76 1.80 -12.10
CA ASP A 198 -1.69 2.45 -11.32
C ASP A 198 -1.48 1.78 -9.96
N LEU A 199 -2.56 1.41 -9.25
CA LEU A 199 -2.49 0.62 -8.01
C LEU A 199 -1.78 -0.71 -8.26
N ARG A 200 -2.18 -1.44 -9.30
CA ARG A 200 -1.53 -2.71 -9.63
C ARG A 200 -0.05 -2.54 -9.92
N LYS A 201 0.31 -1.53 -10.71
CA LYS A 201 1.71 -1.21 -11.04
C LYS A 201 2.51 -0.85 -9.79
N ARG A 202 1.96 -0.02 -8.89
CA ARG A 202 2.64 0.45 -7.68
C ARG A 202 2.87 -0.68 -6.68
N TYR A 203 1.93 -1.61 -6.56
CA TYR A 203 1.93 -2.66 -5.54
C TYR A 203 2.29 -4.04 -6.06
N GLY A 204 2.72 -4.16 -7.32
CA GLY A 204 3.15 -5.42 -7.92
C GLY A 204 2.02 -6.43 -8.09
N LEU A 205 0.79 -5.97 -8.30
CA LEU A 205 -0.37 -6.84 -8.52
C LEU A 205 -0.48 -7.23 -10.00
N ALA A 206 -1.11 -8.37 -10.27
CA ALA A 206 -1.36 -8.84 -11.63
C ALA A 206 -2.25 -7.86 -12.41
N GLN A 207 -1.87 -7.60 -13.66
CA GLN A 207 -2.70 -6.86 -14.60
C GLN A 207 -3.74 -7.80 -15.24
N PRO A 208 -4.97 -7.32 -15.50
CA PRO A 208 -5.95 -8.11 -16.22
C PRO A 208 -5.49 -8.42 -17.65
N ASP A 209 -5.90 -9.57 -18.17
CA ASP A 209 -5.68 -9.91 -19.57
C ASP A 209 -6.78 -9.28 -20.44
N TYR A 210 -6.40 -8.27 -21.22
CA TYR A 210 -7.28 -7.56 -22.15
C TYR A 210 -7.11 -8.00 -23.61
N SER A 211 -6.48 -9.16 -23.86
CA SER A 211 -6.27 -9.68 -25.23
C SER A 211 -7.57 -9.94 -26.00
N ARG A 212 -8.63 -10.37 -25.31
CA ARG A 212 -9.93 -10.67 -25.91
C ARG A 212 -10.85 -9.45 -26.01
N TRP A 213 -10.90 -8.66 -24.94
CA TRP A 213 -11.75 -7.49 -24.83
C TRP A 213 -11.16 -6.53 -23.79
N ASN A 214 -11.12 -5.25 -24.14
CA ASN A 214 -10.56 -4.19 -23.30
C ASN A 214 -11.66 -3.18 -22.95
N PRO A 215 -12.00 -3.00 -21.65
CA PRO A 215 -13.02 -2.04 -21.24
C PRO A 215 -12.65 -0.60 -21.62
N ARG A 216 -11.34 -0.28 -21.70
CA ARG A 216 -10.87 1.04 -22.13
C ARG A 216 -11.45 1.42 -23.49
N ASP A 217 -11.41 0.51 -24.45
CA ASP A 217 -11.79 0.82 -25.83
C ASP A 217 -13.27 1.26 -25.89
N THR A 218 -14.14 0.56 -25.16
CA THR A 218 -15.56 0.93 -25.03
C THR A 218 -15.75 2.28 -24.35
N LEU A 219 -15.08 2.49 -23.21
CA LEU A 219 -15.20 3.72 -22.44
C LEU A 219 -14.68 4.94 -23.23
N ASP A 220 -13.57 4.77 -23.95
CA ASP A 220 -12.95 5.81 -24.78
C ASP A 220 -13.85 6.17 -25.96
N ILE A 221 -14.53 5.21 -26.60
CA ILE A 221 -15.48 5.50 -27.67
C ILE A 221 -16.59 6.43 -27.17
N ALA A 222 -17.20 6.13 -26.02
CA ALA A 222 -18.26 6.96 -25.45
C ALA A 222 -17.74 8.36 -25.05
N TYR A 223 -16.58 8.42 -24.42
CA TYR A 223 -15.99 9.68 -23.96
C TYR A 223 -15.56 10.58 -25.14
N THR A 224 -14.84 10.03 -26.11
CA THR A 224 -14.27 10.80 -27.23
C THR A 224 -15.31 11.23 -28.25
N ALA A 225 -16.34 10.41 -28.50
CA ALA A 225 -17.44 10.77 -29.39
C ALA A 225 -18.10 12.07 -28.94
N GLU A 226 -18.42 12.20 -27.64
CA GLU A 226 -19.07 13.40 -27.13
C GLU A 226 -18.14 14.58 -26.90
N ASP A 227 -16.87 14.34 -26.51
CA ASP A 227 -15.88 15.43 -26.44
C ASP A 227 -15.66 16.09 -27.82
N ALA A 228 -15.66 15.29 -28.89
CA ALA A 228 -15.56 15.80 -30.26
C ALA A 228 -16.80 16.61 -30.67
N LYS A 229 -18.02 16.19 -30.29
CA LYS A 229 -19.25 16.97 -30.54
C LYS A 229 -19.18 18.33 -29.81
N ARG A 230 -18.82 18.33 -28.53
CA ARG A 230 -18.73 19.56 -27.70
C ARG A 230 -17.70 20.54 -28.22
N LYS A 231 -16.54 20.07 -28.67
CA LYS A 231 -15.50 20.92 -29.29
C LYS A 231 -16.02 21.62 -30.54
N LYS A 232 -16.76 20.92 -31.41
CA LYS A 232 -17.38 21.52 -32.62
C LYS A 232 -18.40 22.60 -32.27
N VAL A 233 -19.28 22.35 -31.30
CA VAL A 233 -20.27 23.34 -30.82
C VAL A 233 -19.56 24.58 -30.26
N SER A 234 -18.53 24.38 -29.43
CA SER A 234 -17.77 25.48 -28.82
C SER A 234 -16.94 26.30 -29.82
N GLY A 235 -16.57 25.71 -30.96
CA GLY A 235 -15.86 26.36 -32.06
C GLY A 235 -16.82 27.13 -32.97
N ALA A 236 -17.99 26.57 -33.26
CA ALA A 236 -19.03 27.22 -34.06
C ALA A 236 -19.62 28.45 -33.38
N SER A 237 -19.71 28.48 -32.05
CA SER A 237 -20.17 29.65 -31.29
C SER A 237 -19.13 30.79 -31.23
N ARG A 238 -17.88 30.58 -31.69
CA ARG A 238 -16.80 31.58 -31.66
C ARG A 238 -16.51 32.21 -33.03
N THR A 239 -17.16 31.73 -34.10
CA THR A 239 -17.05 32.26 -35.47
C THR A 239 -18.30 33.04 -35.84
#